data_AF-A0A1J0LKJ0-F1
#
_entry.id   AF-A0A1J0LKJ0-F1
#
_cell.length_a   1.000
_cell.length_b   1.000
_cell.length_c   1.000
_cell.angle_alpha   90.00
_cell.angle_beta   90.00
_cell.angle_gamma   90.00
#
_symmetry.space_group_name_H-M   'P 1'
#
loop_
_entity.id
_entity.type
_entity.pdbx_description
1 polymer ?
#
loop_
_entity_poly.entity_id
_entity_poly.type
_entity_poly.pdbx_seq_one_letter_code
_entity_poly.pdbx_strand_id
1 'polypeptide(L)'
;MNIKRAFSIIFFFSLIIACKPTYSISETEKKNTRVDHIQQDQEFQDLIKPYTKELKHKTEEILAYTPEDLTKQNYNLQNVFADITYEESDILFKALYQKDIDFVLINKGGLRTIIPQGAITIGNIYEVMPFDNKIVVVGLRGEKMLALLSYLASKPQPISHLKVTRKENRVTEAVINGKPFDFDTTYYVVTNDYLQGGGDNMFFFKNAEEVYPLNILARDMYLNYFKKIDTLSINKTIRYQ
;
A
#
# COMPACT_ATOMS: atom_id res chain seq x y z
N MET A 1 -64.12 -29.94 -29.99
CA MET A 1 -62.95 -29.53 -29.18
C MET A 1 -63.43 -28.60 -28.07
N ASN A 2 -63.23 -28.97 -26.80
CA ASN A 2 -63.92 -28.39 -25.65
C ASN A 2 -63.50 -26.92 -25.39
N ILE A 3 -64.44 -25.97 -25.42
CA ILE A 3 -64.20 -24.52 -25.25
C ILE A 3 -63.39 -24.19 -24.00
N LYS A 4 -63.56 -24.96 -22.91
CA LYS A 4 -62.81 -24.82 -21.67
C LYS A 4 -61.31 -25.14 -21.83
N ARG A 5 -60.93 -26.09 -22.70
CA ARG A 5 -59.52 -26.39 -23.00
C ARG A 5 -58.88 -25.29 -23.86
N ALA A 6 -59.63 -24.69 -24.79
CA ALA A 6 -59.13 -23.57 -25.59
C ALA A 6 -58.84 -22.34 -24.72
N PHE A 7 -59.75 -21.99 -23.79
CA PHE A 7 -59.54 -20.89 -22.85
C PHE A 7 -58.36 -21.14 -21.90
N SER A 8 -58.20 -22.38 -21.41
CA SER A 8 -57.09 -22.73 -20.52
C SER A 8 -55.74 -22.69 -21.22
N ILE A 9 -55.68 -23.05 -22.52
CA ILE A 9 -54.45 -22.95 -23.32
C ILE A 9 -54.12 -21.48 -23.63
N ILE A 10 -55.11 -20.66 -23.96
CA ILE A 10 -54.92 -19.22 -24.22
C ILE A 10 -54.45 -18.48 -22.96
N PHE A 11 -55.00 -18.82 -21.79
CA PHE A 11 -54.58 -18.24 -20.50
C PHE A 11 -53.17 -18.68 -20.08
N PHE A 12 -52.78 -19.92 -20.37
CA PHE A 12 -51.41 -20.38 -20.11
C PHE A 12 -50.39 -19.74 -21.06
N PHE A 13 -50.80 -19.42 -22.30
CA PHE A 13 -49.94 -18.74 -23.28
C PHE A 13 -49.74 -17.25 -22.98
N SER A 14 -50.71 -16.57 -22.35
CA SER A 14 -50.59 -15.15 -21.98
C SER A 14 -49.67 -14.90 -20.79
N LEU A 15 -49.48 -15.89 -19.90
CA LEU A 15 -48.56 -15.81 -18.75
C LEU A 15 -47.07 -15.84 -19.14
N ILE A 16 -46.74 -16.30 -20.35
CA ILE A 16 -45.34 -16.45 -20.82
C ILE A 16 -44.83 -15.20 -21.58
N ILE A 17 -45.71 -14.21 -21.83
CA ILE A 17 -45.40 -13.03 -22.66
C ILE A 17 -45.11 -11.79 -21.80
N ALA A 18 -45.04 -11.92 -20.47
CA ALA A 18 -44.67 -10.83 -19.56
C ALA A 18 -43.14 -10.58 -19.59
N CYS A 19 -42.63 -10.07 -20.71
CA CYS A 19 -41.27 -9.52 -20.79
C CYS A 19 -41.19 -8.24 -19.95
N LYS A 20 -40.52 -8.29 -18.81
CA LYS A 20 -40.06 -7.07 -18.13
C LYS A 20 -38.88 -6.50 -18.93
N PRO A 21 -38.82 -5.18 -19.20
CA PRO A 21 -37.65 -4.59 -19.82
C PRO A 21 -36.45 -4.74 -18.87
N THR A 22 -35.50 -5.60 -19.25
CA THR A 22 -34.18 -5.63 -18.63
C THR A 22 -33.37 -4.47 -19.19
N TYR A 23 -33.21 -3.43 -18.37
CA TYR A 23 -32.29 -2.34 -18.66
C TYR A 23 -30.86 -2.84 -18.47
N SER A 24 -30.11 -2.99 -19.57
CA SER A 24 -28.66 -3.06 -19.52
C SER A 24 -28.10 -1.65 -19.65
N ILE A 25 -27.14 -1.30 -18.79
CA ILE A 25 -26.38 -0.06 -18.97
C ILE A 25 -25.58 -0.22 -20.26
N SER A 26 -26.01 0.45 -21.33
CA SER A 26 -25.40 0.30 -22.66
C SER A 26 -24.04 0.97 -22.74
N GLU A 27 -23.84 2.07 -22.01
CA GLU A 27 -22.56 2.78 -21.95
C GLU A 27 -22.63 3.87 -20.87
N THR A 28 -21.54 4.14 -20.17
CA THR A 28 -21.40 5.35 -19.34
C THR A 28 -20.35 6.23 -20.00
N GLU A 29 -20.80 7.25 -20.73
CA GLU A 29 -19.91 8.21 -21.35
C GLU A 29 -19.34 9.15 -20.27
N LYS A 30 -18.16 8.83 -19.75
CA LYS A 30 -17.45 9.69 -18.78
C LYS A 30 -16.58 10.68 -19.54
N LYS A 31 -17.07 11.90 -19.71
CA LYS A 31 -16.26 13.00 -20.24
C LYS A 31 -15.58 13.73 -19.07
N ASN A 32 -14.25 13.62 -18.98
CA ASN A 32 -13.49 14.45 -18.06
C ASN A 32 -13.41 15.87 -18.63
N THR A 33 -14.09 16.82 -17.99
CA THR A 33 -13.91 18.24 -18.30
C THR A 33 -12.59 18.70 -17.70
N ARG A 34 -11.60 18.94 -18.55
CA ARG A 34 -10.33 19.53 -18.13
C ARG A 34 -10.57 21.01 -17.85
N VAL A 35 -10.28 21.43 -16.62
CA VAL A 35 -10.42 22.82 -16.21
C VAL A 35 -9.04 23.44 -16.17
N ASP A 36 -8.66 24.12 -17.25
CA ASP A 36 -7.28 24.60 -17.42
C ASP A 36 -7.04 25.97 -16.80
N HIS A 37 -8.07 26.81 -16.68
CA HIS A 37 -7.95 28.19 -16.18
C HIS A 37 -9.19 28.57 -15.38
N ILE A 38 -9.08 28.53 -14.04
CA ILE A 38 -10.04 29.15 -13.13
C ILE A 38 -9.37 30.41 -12.57
N GLN A 39 -10.06 31.54 -12.64
CA GLN A 39 -9.65 32.73 -11.91
C GLN A 39 -9.67 32.41 -10.41
N GLN A 40 -8.53 32.54 -9.75
CA GLN A 40 -8.46 32.27 -8.31
C GLN A 40 -9.37 33.24 -7.56
N ASP A 41 -10.19 32.69 -6.67
CA ASP A 41 -11.06 33.47 -5.80
C ASP A 41 -10.21 34.15 -4.72
N GLN A 42 -10.18 35.49 -4.72
CA GLN A 42 -9.33 36.26 -3.83
C GLN A 42 -9.73 36.11 -2.36
N GLU A 43 -11.03 35.98 -2.06
CA GLU A 43 -11.53 35.76 -0.71
C GLU A 43 -11.07 34.40 -0.19
N PHE A 44 -11.13 33.36 -1.02
CA PHE A 44 -10.59 32.04 -0.68
C PHE A 44 -9.07 32.05 -0.51
N GLN A 45 -8.33 32.76 -1.38
CA GLN A 45 -6.88 32.90 -1.24
C GLN A 45 -6.51 33.58 0.08
N ASP A 46 -7.20 34.66 0.44
CA ASP A 46 -6.96 35.38 1.69
C ASP A 46 -7.33 34.54 2.91
N LEU A 47 -8.37 33.69 2.80
CA LEU A 47 -8.75 32.73 3.84
C LEU A 47 -7.65 31.67 4.10
N ILE A 48 -7.04 31.10 3.06
CA ILE A 48 -6.04 30.02 3.22
C ILE A 48 -4.62 30.54 3.51
N LYS A 49 -4.32 31.78 3.13
CA LYS A 49 -2.99 32.41 3.25
C LYS A 49 -2.31 32.27 4.61
N PRO A 50 -2.97 32.51 5.77
CA PRO A 50 -2.31 32.37 7.06
C PRO A 50 -1.88 30.92 7.35
N TYR A 51 -2.70 29.94 7.00
CA TYR A 51 -2.39 28.52 7.16
C TYR A 51 -1.23 28.10 6.27
N THR A 52 -1.25 28.51 5.00
CA THR A 52 -0.14 28.23 4.06
C THR A 52 1.16 28.86 4.55
N LYS A 53 1.13 30.08 5.08
CA LYS A 53 2.32 30.77 5.60
C LYS A 53 2.91 30.04 6.80
N GLU A 54 2.10 29.58 7.74
CA GLU A 54 2.55 28.82 8.91
C GLU A 54 3.16 27.47 8.51
N LEU A 55 2.49 26.75 7.61
CA LEU A 55 2.94 25.44 7.14
C LEU A 55 4.23 25.53 6.33
N LYS A 56 4.38 26.57 5.49
CA LYS A 56 5.49 26.72 4.56
C LYS A 56 6.85 26.58 5.24
N HIS A 57 7.05 27.27 6.37
CA HIS A 57 8.31 27.20 7.11
C HIS A 57 8.61 25.79 7.63
N LYS A 58 7.60 25.05 8.09
CA LYS A 58 7.78 23.68 8.58
C LYS A 58 8.03 22.71 7.44
N THR A 59 7.31 22.85 6.33
CA THR A 59 7.43 21.92 5.19
C THR A 59 8.71 22.09 4.38
N GLU A 60 9.35 23.26 4.45
CA GLU A 60 10.61 23.56 3.75
C GLU A 60 11.87 23.14 4.53
N GLU A 61 11.73 22.71 5.79
CA GLU A 61 12.86 22.19 6.58
C GLU A 61 13.48 20.98 5.86
N ILE A 62 14.77 21.09 5.56
CA ILE A 62 15.57 20.04 4.92
C ILE A 62 15.95 19.01 5.98
N LEU A 63 15.69 17.74 5.68
CA LEU A 63 16.00 16.59 6.53
C LEU A 63 17.29 15.90 6.08
N ALA A 64 17.44 15.69 4.77
CA ALA A 64 18.56 14.97 4.16
C ALA A 64 18.65 15.32 2.66
N TYR A 65 19.56 14.67 1.94
CA TYR A 65 19.70 14.75 0.49
C TYR A 65 19.56 13.37 -0.16
N THR A 66 19.03 13.30 -1.39
CA THR A 66 19.06 12.10 -2.24
C THR A 66 19.86 12.34 -3.52
N PRO A 67 20.76 11.43 -3.93
CA PRO A 67 21.62 11.63 -5.10
C PRO A 67 20.92 11.41 -6.44
N GLU A 68 19.72 10.82 -6.47
CA GLU A 68 18.90 10.58 -7.67
C GLU A 68 17.41 10.71 -7.33
N ASP A 69 16.57 10.82 -8.35
CA ASP A 69 15.12 10.83 -8.19
C ASP A 69 14.62 9.50 -7.61
N LEU A 70 13.87 9.58 -6.51
CA LEU A 70 13.18 8.43 -5.92
C LEU A 70 11.81 8.28 -6.55
N THR A 71 11.65 7.28 -7.41
CA THR A 71 10.42 7.06 -8.16
C THR A 71 9.88 5.65 -7.99
N LYS A 72 8.57 5.50 -8.24
CA LYS A 72 7.95 4.17 -8.26
C LYS A 72 8.33 3.31 -9.47
N GLN A 73 8.85 3.93 -10.53
CA GLN A 73 9.19 3.26 -11.79
C GLN A 73 10.48 2.45 -11.65
N ASN A 74 11.46 3.01 -10.94
CA ASN A 74 12.78 2.39 -10.75
C ASN A 74 12.87 1.57 -9.45
N TYR A 75 11.75 1.40 -8.75
CA TYR A 75 11.63 0.69 -7.46
C TYR A 75 12.45 1.28 -6.30
N ASN A 76 13.30 2.29 -6.53
CA ASN A 76 14.17 2.86 -5.51
C ASN A 76 13.39 3.54 -4.37
N LEU A 77 12.28 4.24 -4.67
CA LEU A 77 11.40 4.80 -3.63
C LEU A 77 10.83 3.70 -2.74
N GLN A 78 10.32 2.61 -3.34
CA GLN A 78 9.75 1.48 -2.61
C GLN A 78 10.81 0.81 -1.73
N ASN A 79 12.00 0.60 -2.29
CA ASN A 79 13.11 -0.04 -1.61
C ASN A 79 13.57 0.77 -0.40
N VAL A 80 13.76 2.08 -0.57
CA VAL A 80 14.18 3.01 0.50
C VAL A 80 13.18 2.97 1.65
N PHE A 81 11.89 3.14 1.39
CA PHE A 81 10.88 3.17 2.45
C PHE A 81 10.73 1.81 3.15
N ALA A 82 10.86 0.71 2.42
CA ALA A 82 10.86 -0.62 3.02
C ALA A 82 12.11 -0.90 3.87
N ASP A 83 13.28 -0.40 3.46
CA ASP A 83 14.54 -0.56 4.20
C ASP A 83 14.55 0.27 5.48
N ILE A 84 14.11 1.53 5.41
CA ILE A 84 13.95 2.37 6.61
C ILE A 84 12.97 1.72 7.58
N THR A 85 11.86 1.17 7.06
CA THR A 85 10.88 0.46 7.89
C THR A 85 11.54 -0.73 8.58
N TYR A 86 12.42 -1.48 7.91
CA TYR A 86 13.13 -2.61 8.51
C TYR A 86 14.04 -2.11 9.64
N GLU A 87 14.95 -1.18 9.33
CA GLU A 87 15.98 -0.71 10.26
C GLU A 87 15.38 -0.12 11.54
N GLU A 88 14.42 0.79 11.39
CA GLU A 88 13.81 1.45 12.55
C GLU A 88 12.92 0.50 13.35
N SER A 89 12.21 -0.42 12.67
CA SER A 89 11.31 -1.36 13.35
C SER A 89 12.06 -2.47 14.07
N ASP A 90 13.20 -2.95 13.56
CA ASP A 90 13.99 -3.98 14.23
C ASP A 90 14.49 -3.48 15.59
N ILE A 91 15.01 -2.24 15.62
CA ILE A 91 15.45 -1.58 16.86
C ILE A 91 14.31 -1.51 17.88
N LEU A 92 13.14 -1.02 17.45
CA LEU A 92 11.98 -0.88 18.32
C LEU A 92 11.41 -2.23 18.77
N PHE A 93 11.30 -3.19 17.85
CA PHE A 93 10.73 -4.51 18.15
C PHE A 93 11.61 -5.27 19.13
N LYS A 94 12.93 -5.20 18.96
CA LYS A 94 13.89 -5.77 19.90
C LYS A 94 13.82 -5.11 21.28
N ALA A 95 13.74 -3.78 21.33
CA ALA A 95 13.64 -3.04 22.59
C ALA A 95 12.33 -3.31 23.35
N LEU A 96 11.20 -3.41 22.64
CA LEU A 96 9.87 -3.55 23.24
C LEU A 96 9.51 -5.01 23.55
N TYR A 97 9.92 -5.95 22.70
CA TYR A 97 9.42 -7.33 22.72
C TYR A 97 10.50 -8.40 22.77
N GLN A 98 11.79 -8.03 22.76
CA GLN A 98 12.93 -8.96 22.82
C GLN A 98 12.90 -10.02 21.70
N LYS A 99 12.45 -9.60 20.51
CA LYS A 99 12.38 -10.41 19.28
C LYS A 99 12.99 -9.61 18.14
N ASP A 100 13.47 -10.30 17.11
CA ASP A 100 13.97 -9.68 15.88
C ASP A 100 12.91 -9.78 14.78
N ILE A 101 12.92 -8.83 13.84
CA ILE A 101 12.05 -8.88 12.65
C ILE A 101 12.70 -9.75 11.56
N ASP A 102 11.88 -10.41 10.75
CA ASP A 102 12.38 -11.21 9.63
C ASP A 102 12.41 -10.43 8.32
N PHE A 103 11.33 -9.72 8.01
CA PHE A 103 11.23 -8.95 6.78
C PHE A 103 10.12 -7.89 6.85
N VAL A 104 10.10 -7.00 5.86
CA VAL A 104 9.08 -5.96 5.72
C VAL A 104 8.16 -6.25 4.55
N LEU A 105 6.87 -5.96 4.71
CA LEU A 105 5.90 -5.79 3.63
C LEU A 105 5.04 -4.55 3.89
N ILE A 106 5.19 -3.53 3.05
CA ILE A 106 4.30 -2.35 3.01
C ILE A 106 3.66 -2.24 1.63
N ASN A 107 2.61 -1.45 1.47
CA ASN A 107 1.90 -1.34 0.20
C ASN A 107 2.40 -0.18 -0.67
N LYS A 108 2.57 -0.44 -1.97
CA LYS A 108 2.93 0.56 -3.01
C LYS A 108 1.93 1.72 -3.05
N GLY A 109 0.66 1.46 -2.71
CA GLY A 109 -0.40 2.47 -2.63
C GLY A 109 -0.23 3.45 -1.47
N GLY A 110 0.51 3.07 -0.41
CA GLY A 110 0.84 3.92 0.72
C GLY A 110 1.78 5.07 0.34
N LEU A 111 2.69 4.82 -0.60
CA LEU A 111 3.58 5.84 -1.18
C LEU A 111 2.82 6.57 -2.28
N ARG A 112 2.76 7.90 -2.29
CA ARG A 112 1.84 8.66 -3.15
C ARG A 112 2.51 9.36 -4.31
N THR A 113 3.62 10.02 -4.05
CA THR A 113 4.40 10.77 -5.04
C THR A 113 5.87 10.33 -5.04
N ILE A 114 6.69 10.99 -5.86
CA ILE A 114 8.15 10.82 -5.95
C ILE A 114 8.87 11.77 -4.98
N ILE A 115 10.17 11.55 -4.77
CA ILE A 115 11.06 12.56 -4.16
C ILE A 115 12.12 12.93 -5.20
N PRO A 116 12.17 14.19 -5.67
CA PRO A 116 13.18 14.63 -6.61
C PRO A 116 14.60 14.51 -6.04
N GLN A 117 15.59 14.39 -6.92
CA GLN A 117 16.99 14.52 -6.58
C GLN A 117 17.26 15.84 -5.82
N GLY A 118 18.14 15.78 -4.81
CA GLY A 118 18.53 16.94 -4.02
C GLY A 118 17.94 16.90 -2.62
N ALA A 119 17.50 18.06 -2.11
CA ALA A 119 17.02 18.20 -0.75
C ALA A 119 15.70 17.44 -0.52
N ILE A 120 15.67 16.62 0.53
CA ILE A 120 14.49 15.95 1.05
C ILE A 120 13.96 16.80 2.21
N THR A 121 12.77 17.35 2.06
CA THR A 121 12.14 18.19 3.10
C THR A 121 11.08 17.44 3.90
N ILE A 122 10.65 18.03 5.02
CA ILE A 122 9.45 17.56 5.75
C ILE A 122 8.25 17.46 4.80
N GLY A 123 8.04 18.48 3.95
CA GLY A 123 6.96 18.50 2.97
C GLY A 123 6.99 17.28 2.05
N ASN A 124 8.17 16.88 1.56
CA ASN A 124 8.30 15.69 0.72
C ASN A 124 7.84 14.42 1.43
N ILE A 125 8.18 14.24 2.72
CA ILE A 125 7.75 13.06 3.49
C ILE A 125 6.24 13.05 3.70
N TYR A 126 5.64 14.21 4.00
CA TYR A 126 4.19 14.34 4.13
C TYR A 126 3.45 14.06 2.81
N GLU A 127 4.00 14.50 1.68
CA GLU A 127 3.41 14.24 0.36
C GLU A 127 3.55 12.77 -0.05
N VAL A 128 4.71 12.16 0.20
CA VAL A 128 4.96 10.76 -0.17
C VAL A 128 4.15 9.81 0.69
N MET A 129 4.05 10.04 1.99
CA MET A 129 3.33 9.15 2.91
C MET A 129 2.42 9.96 3.84
N PRO A 130 1.23 10.37 3.34
CA PRO A 130 0.34 11.30 4.04
C PRO A 130 -0.51 10.64 5.13
N PHE A 131 -0.45 9.32 5.27
CA PHE A 131 -1.33 8.56 6.15
C PHE A 131 -0.76 8.44 7.57
N ASP A 132 -1.64 8.50 8.56
CA ASP A 132 -1.32 8.24 9.98
C ASP A 132 -1.35 6.75 10.33
N ASN A 133 -0.84 5.91 9.42
CA ASN A 133 -0.76 4.48 9.65
C ASN A 133 0.29 4.20 10.74
N LYS A 134 -0.05 3.34 11.70
CA LYS A 134 0.89 2.88 12.73
C LYS A 134 1.65 1.66 12.27
N ILE A 135 2.92 1.56 12.66
CA ILE A 135 3.75 0.39 12.37
C ILE A 135 3.40 -0.75 13.34
N VAL A 136 3.31 -1.95 12.78
CA VAL A 136 2.96 -3.19 13.49
C VAL A 136 3.79 -4.34 12.95
N VAL A 137 4.18 -5.25 13.83
CA VAL A 137 4.80 -6.53 13.48
C VAL A 137 3.78 -7.64 13.62
N VAL A 138 3.65 -8.52 12.62
CA VAL A 138 2.70 -9.62 12.60
C VAL A 138 3.46 -10.94 12.47
N GLY A 139 3.21 -11.88 13.38
CA GLY A 139 3.74 -13.24 13.28
C GLY A 139 2.91 -14.08 12.31
N LEU A 140 3.53 -14.59 11.26
CA LEU A 140 2.89 -15.41 10.23
C LEU A 140 3.65 -16.72 10.03
N ARG A 141 2.92 -17.83 9.85
CA ARG A 141 3.48 -19.15 9.54
C ARG A 141 2.61 -19.92 8.55
N GLY A 142 3.14 -21.00 7.99
CA GLY A 142 2.40 -21.96 7.18
C GLY A 142 1.54 -21.32 6.10
N GLU A 143 0.24 -21.64 6.11
CA GLU A 143 -0.73 -21.19 5.10
C GLU A 143 -0.84 -19.67 4.96
N LYS A 144 -0.66 -18.90 6.04
CA LYS A 144 -0.71 -17.44 5.95
C LYS A 144 0.50 -16.87 5.21
N MET A 145 1.67 -17.48 5.42
CA MET A 145 2.87 -17.13 4.66
C MET A 145 2.75 -17.53 3.19
N LEU A 146 2.19 -18.70 2.89
CA LEU A 146 1.90 -19.09 1.51
C LEU A 146 0.92 -18.11 0.83
N ALA A 147 -0.13 -17.68 1.53
CA ALA A 147 -1.07 -16.69 1.01
C ALA A 147 -0.40 -15.34 0.75
N LEU A 148 0.48 -14.87 1.65
CA LEU A 148 1.28 -13.67 1.45
C LEU A 148 2.17 -13.79 0.20
N LEU A 149 2.92 -14.89 0.07
CA LEU A 149 3.81 -15.12 -1.07
C LEU A 149 3.01 -15.18 -2.38
N SER A 150 1.87 -15.89 -2.40
CA SER A 150 0.96 -15.95 -3.54
C SER A 150 0.43 -14.57 -3.94
N TYR A 151 0.03 -13.74 -2.96
CA TYR A 151 -0.36 -12.36 -3.20
C TYR A 151 0.77 -11.58 -3.87
N LEU A 152 1.99 -11.67 -3.32
CA LEU A 152 3.14 -10.98 -3.90
C LEU A 152 3.38 -11.41 -5.34
N ALA A 153 3.34 -12.70 -5.65
CA ALA A 153 3.52 -13.24 -7.00
C ALA A 153 2.56 -12.65 -8.05
N SER A 154 1.35 -12.24 -7.67
CA SER A 154 0.44 -11.55 -8.59
C SER A 154 0.57 -10.02 -8.53
N LYS A 155 0.86 -9.47 -7.35
CA LYS A 155 0.86 -8.03 -7.09
C LYS A 155 2.09 -7.64 -6.25
N PRO A 156 3.27 -7.42 -6.89
CA PRO A 156 4.48 -6.98 -6.20
C PRO A 156 4.23 -5.75 -5.33
N GLN A 157 4.83 -5.75 -4.15
CA GLN A 157 4.74 -4.67 -3.17
C GLN A 157 6.14 -4.31 -2.66
N PRO A 158 6.36 -3.14 -2.07
CA PRO A 158 7.60 -2.87 -1.37
C PRO A 158 7.85 -3.92 -0.27
N ILE A 159 8.98 -4.60 -0.36
CA ILE A 159 9.47 -5.59 0.61
C ILE A 159 10.91 -5.27 0.98
N SER A 160 11.36 -5.62 2.18
CA SER A 160 12.78 -5.57 2.56
C SER A 160 13.14 -6.87 3.27
N HIS A 161 14.38 -7.35 3.12
CA HIS A 161 14.87 -8.64 3.64
C HIS A 161 14.16 -9.92 3.15
N LEU A 162 13.16 -9.78 2.29
CA LEU A 162 12.54 -10.84 1.48
C LEU A 162 12.94 -10.65 0.02
N LYS A 163 13.30 -11.75 -0.64
CA LYS A 163 13.46 -11.86 -2.09
C LYS A 163 12.50 -12.92 -2.62
N VAL A 164 11.78 -12.60 -3.69
CA VAL A 164 10.78 -13.48 -4.31
C VAL A 164 11.14 -13.69 -5.78
N THR A 165 11.45 -14.93 -6.14
CA THR A 165 11.53 -15.36 -7.53
C THR A 165 10.16 -15.85 -7.96
N ARG A 166 9.67 -15.35 -9.10
CA ARG A 166 8.36 -15.65 -9.64
C ARG A 166 8.44 -16.16 -11.07
N LYS A 167 7.53 -17.07 -11.40
CA LYS A 167 7.24 -17.44 -12.78
C LYS A 167 5.76 -17.19 -13.02
N GLU A 168 5.47 -16.25 -13.91
CA GLU A 168 4.11 -15.73 -14.12
C GLU A 168 3.54 -15.18 -12.79
N ASN A 169 2.40 -15.70 -12.35
CA ASN A 169 1.73 -15.32 -11.10
C ASN A 169 1.96 -16.35 -9.97
N ARG A 170 3.08 -17.07 -9.99
CA ARG A 170 3.45 -18.03 -8.94
C ARG A 170 4.84 -17.76 -8.39
N VAL A 171 5.00 -17.88 -7.08
CA VAL A 171 6.31 -17.87 -6.43
C VAL A 171 6.97 -19.22 -6.66
N THR A 172 8.17 -19.21 -7.22
CA THR A 172 9.01 -20.40 -7.37
C THR A 172 10.06 -20.51 -6.28
N GLU A 173 10.44 -19.37 -5.69
CA GLU A 173 11.40 -19.31 -4.59
C GLU A 173 11.13 -18.06 -3.75
N ALA A 174 11.24 -18.21 -2.43
CA ALA A 174 11.26 -17.11 -1.49
C ALA A 174 12.47 -17.28 -0.57
N VAL A 175 13.25 -16.22 -0.41
CA VAL A 175 14.44 -16.17 0.45
C VAL A 175 14.27 -15.04 1.44
N ILE A 176 14.33 -15.37 2.73
CA ILE A 176 14.14 -14.45 3.86
C ILE A 176 15.47 -14.44 4.63
N ASN A 177 16.09 -13.26 4.78
CA ASN A 177 17.40 -13.12 5.44
C ASN A 177 18.48 -14.08 4.89
N GLY A 178 18.47 -14.30 3.57
CA GLY A 178 19.42 -15.20 2.90
C GLY A 178 19.13 -16.70 3.05
N LYS A 179 18.05 -17.09 3.74
CA LYS A 179 17.63 -18.48 3.92
C LYS A 179 16.37 -18.77 3.10
N PRO A 180 16.24 -19.96 2.49
CA PRO A 180 14.99 -20.38 1.84
C PRO A 180 13.82 -20.32 2.83
N PHE A 181 12.64 -20.00 2.30
CA PHE A 181 11.38 -20.08 3.05
C PHE A 181 11.15 -21.49 3.61
N ASP A 182 10.75 -21.54 4.87
CA ASP A 182 10.39 -22.74 5.61
C ASP A 182 8.94 -22.62 6.10
N PHE A 183 8.13 -23.63 5.79
CA PHE A 183 6.69 -23.62 6.06
C PHE A 183 6.37 -23.66 7.56
N ASP A 184 7.19 -24.37 8.35
CA ASP A 184 6.94 -24.58 9.78
C ASP A 184 7.48 -23.44 10.66
N THR A 185 8.24 -22.51 10.06
CA THR A 185 8.80 -21.34 10.73
C THR A 185 7.74 -20.23 10.87
N THR A 186 7.73 -19.56 12.03
CA THR A 186 6.99 -18.30 12.22
C THR A 186 7.90 -17.13 11.87
N TYR A 187 7.44 -16.28 10.96
CA TYR A 187 8.14 -15.09 10.52
C TYR A 187 7.47 -13.83 11.09
N TYR A 188 8.28 -12.94 11.65
CA TYR A 188 7.87 -11.63 12.14
C TYR A 188 7.95 -10.58 11.03
N VAL A 189 6.78 -10.24 10.49
CA VAL A 189 6.65 -9.36 9.32
C VAL A 189 6.26 -7.95 9.77
N VAL A 190 7.09 -6.95 9.47
CA VAL A 190 6.72 -5.55 9.70
C VAL A 190 5.79 -5.07 8.60
N THR A 191 4.69 -4.45 9.00
CA THR A 191 3.72 -3.80 8.12
C THR A 191 3.09 -2.60 8.83
N ASN A 192 1.89 -2.18 8.41
CA ASN A 192 1.11 -1.16 9.08
C ASN A 192 -0.32 -1.62 9.42
N ASP A 193 -0.98 -0.90 10.33
CA ASP A 193 -2.31 -1.20 10.86
C ASP A 193 -3.41 -1.26 9.78
N TYR A 194 -3.36 -0.41 8.77
CA TYR A 194 -4.25 -0.49 7.60
C TYR A 194 -4.15 -1.86 6.90
N LEU A 195 -2.93 -2.34 6.63
CA LEU A 195 -2.71 -3.64 6.00
C LEU A 195 -3.00 -4.80 6.96
N GLN A 196 -2.67 -4.64 8.24
CA GLN A 196 -3.00 -5.62 9.27
C GLN A 196 -4.52 -5.84 9.39
N GLY A 197 -5.30 -4.76 9.24
CA GLY A 197 -6.75 -4.79 9.12
C GLY A 197 -7.29 -5.38 7.80
N GLY A 198 -6.43 -5.89 6.92
CA GLY A 198 -6.77 -6.48 5.62
C GLY A 198 -6.98 -5.47 4.49
N GLY A 199 -6.46 -4.26 4.63
CA GLY A 199 -6.38 -3.28 3.55
C GLY A 199 -5.70 -3.86 2.30
N ASP A 200 -6.02 -3.31 1.13
CA ASP A 200 -5.52 -3.77 -0.19
C ASP A 200 -5.75 -5.28 -0.47
N ASN A 201 -6.75 -5.88 0.18
CA ASN A 201 -7.07 -7.32 0.15
C ASN A 201 -5.96 -8.21 0.74
N MET A 202 -5.11 -7.69 1.64
CA MET A 202 -4.06 -8.45 2.33
C MET A 202 -4.61 -9.21 3.54
N PHE A 203 -5.64 -10.04 3.32
CA PHE A 203 -6.36 -10.74 4.40
C PHE A 203 -5.51 -11.75 5.18
N PHE A 204 -4.35 -12.14 4.66
CA PHE A 204 -3.38 -12.99 5.37
C PHE A 204 -2.87 -12.35 6.67
N PHE A 205 -2.93 -11.01 6.80
CA PHE A 205 -2.61 -10.35 8.08
C PHE A 205 -3.77 -10.34 9.10
N LYS A 206 -5.02 -10.57 8.66
CA LYS A 206 -6.16 -10.61 9.59
C LYS A 206 -6.08 -11.82 10.50
N ASN A 207 -6.59 -11.66 11.73
CA ASN A 207 -6.69 -12.75 12.72
C ASN A 207 -5.36 -13.50 12.91
N ALA A 208 -4.23 -12.79 12.83
CA ALA A 208 -2.94 -13.37 13.19
C ALA A 208 -2.92 -13.65 14.70
N GLU A 209 -2.31 -14.76 15.08
CA GLU A 209 -2.18 -15.14 16.49
C GLU A 209 -1.26 -14.17 17.23
N GLU A 210 -0.28 -13.61 16.51
CA GLU A 210 0.71 -12.68 17.03
C GLU A 210 0.66 -11.34 16.29
N VAL A 211 0.32 -10.27 17.02
CA VAL A 211 0.32 -8.88 16.52
C VAL A 211 0.96 -7.98 17.57
N TYR A 212 2.00 -7.25 17.18
CA TYR A 212 2.80 -6.40 18.05
C TYR A 212 2.81 -4.96 17.53
N PRO A 213 2.01 -4.06 18.10
CA PRO A 213 2.07 -2.64 17.78
C PRO A 213 3.39 -2.03 18.22
N LEU A 214 4.07 -1.27 17.36
CA LEU A 214 5.26 -0.51 17.75
C LEU A 214 4.93 0.88 18.31
N ASN A 215 3.65 1.26 18.26
CA ASN A 215 3.13 2.54 18.77
C ASN A 215 3.80 3.79 18.17
N ILE A 216 4.31 3.67 16.94
CA ILE A 216 4.88 4.77 16.17
C ILE A 216 4.11 4.94 14.85
N LEU A 217 3.89 6.18 14.43
CA LEU A 217 3.39 6.48 13.10
C LEU A 217 4.49 6.21 12.08
N ALA A 218 4.14 5.58 10.96
CA ALA A 218 5.07 5.35 9.87
C ALA A 218 5.74 6.66 9.41
N ARG A 219 5.00 7.78 9.44
CA ARG A 219 5.50 9.09 9.00
C ARG A 219 6.58 9.61 9.93
N ASP A 220 6.35 9.50 11.24
CA ASP A 220 7.32 9.93 12.25
C ASP A 220 8.59 9.09 12.18
N MET A 221 8.46 7.79 11.94
CA MET A 221 9.60 6.90 11.67
C MET A 221 10.44 7.41 10.49
N TYR A 222 9.83 7.73 9.34
CA TYR A 222 10.57 8.23 8.18
C TYR A 222 11.20 9.60 8.44
N LEU A 223 10.47 10.53 9.06
CA LEU A 223 11.00 11.85 9.43
C LEU A 223 12.22 11.71 10.34
N ASN A 224 12.15 10.85 11.36
CA ASN A 224 13.24 10.62 12.29
C ASN A 224 14.44 9.97 11.61
N TYR A 225 14.22 9.01 10.71
CA TYR A 225 15.31 8.41 9.93
C TYR A 225 16.03 9.45 9.07
N PHE A 226 15.29 10.24 8.28
CA PHE A 226 15.94 11.23 7.41
C PHE A 226 16.68 12.31 8.21
N LYS A 227 16.22 12.69 9.41
CA LYS A 227 16.96 13.61 10.31
C LYS A 227 18.30 13.05 10.81
N LYS A 228 18.49 11.73 10.81
CA LYS A 228 19.71 11.07 11.31
C LYS A 228 20.82 10.99 10.25
N ILE A 229 20.50 11.24 8.99
CA ILE A 229 21.44 11.09 7.88
C ILE A 229 21.63 12.42 7.14
N ASP A 230 22.80 12.61 6.56
CA ASP A 230 23.04 13.75 5.67
C ASP A 230 22.55 13.42 4.25
N THR A 231 23.06 12.32 3.66
CA THR A 231 22.75 11.92 2.30
C THR A 231 22.32 10.45 2.25
N LEU A 232 21.22 10.17 1.56
CA LEU A 232 20.65 8.84 1.39
C LEU A 232 21.55 7.95 0.53
N SER A 233 21.84 6.75 1.04
CA SER A 233 22.43 5.66 0.26
C SER A 233 21.31 4.81 -0.35
N ILE A 234 21.31 4.65 -1.68
CA ILE A 234 20.22 3.96 -2.38
C ILE A 234 20.60 2.52 -2.68
N ASN A 235 19.85 1.61 -2.07
CA ASN A 235 19.97 0.18 -2.29
C ASN A 235 19.30 -0.24 -3.62
N LYS A 236 20.13 -0.69 -4.57
CA LYS A 236 19.69 -1.15 -5.91
C LYS A 236 19.42 -2.66 -6.00
N THR A 237 19.31 -3.33 -4.86
CA THR A 237 19.04 -4.78 -4.81
C THR A 237 17.70 -5.12 -5.47
N ILE A 238 17.74 -6.10 -6.38
CA ILE A 238 16.55 -6.66 -7.03
C ILE A 238 15.87 -7.63 -6.07
N ARG A 239 14.64 -7.30 -5.65
CA ARG A 239 13.86 -8.08 -4.67
C ARG A 239 12.82 -9.00 -5.30
N TYR A 240 12.48 -8.74 -6.56
CA TYR A 240 11.60 -9.56 -7.38
C TYR A 240 12.35 -9.99 -8.63
N GLN A 241 12.42 -11.30 -8.88
CA GLN A 241 13.02 -11.89 -10.07
C GLN A 241 12.00 -12.68 -10.86
#